data_AF-A0A662R772-F1
#
_entry.id   AF-A0A662R772-F1
#
_cell.length_a   1.000
_cell.length_b   1.000
_cell.length_c   1.000
_cell.angle_alpha   90.00
_cell.angle_beta   90.00
_cell.angle_gamma   90.00
#
_symmetry.space_group_name_H-M   'P 1'
#
loop_
_entity.id
_entity.type
_entity.pdbx_description
1 polymer ?
#
loop_
_entity_poly.entity_id
_entity_poly.type
_entity_poly.pdbx_seq_one_letter_code
_entity_poly.pdbx_strand_id
1 'polypeptide(L)'
;MLDSDCVSAGDILRFDATDGTNSSVTDHTVTADEVDDGGLFEFNLTLGPIPGNVNGDGGLTTADATIALQMAVRGEYSEVADVSGDRAVTSLDALMILQAVANNITL
;
A
#
# COMPACT_ATOMS: atom_id res chain seq x y z
N MET A 1 32.33 21.73 -17.14
CA MET A 1 31.10 22.36 -16.66
C MET A 1 30.09 21.24 -16.69
N LEU A 2 29.55 20.83 -15.54
CA LEU A 2 28.41 19.93 -15.57
C LEU A 2 27.29 20.77 -16.19
N ASP A 3 26.90 20.43 -17.42
CA ASP A 3 25.64 20.95 -17.94
C ASP A 3 24.59 20.46 -16.94
N SER A 4 23.78 21.37 -16.41
CA SER A 4 22.72 20.96 -15.50
C SER A 4 21.70 20.24 -16.36
N ASP A 5 21.81 18.91 -16.44
CA ASP A 5 20.95 18.02 -17.23
C ASP A 5 19.48 18.32 -16.91
N CYS A 6 18.86 19.18 -17.74
CA CYS A 6 17.43 19.41 -17.70
C CYS A 6 16.74 18.14 -18.21
N VAL A 7 15.78 17.66 -17.44
CA VAL A 7 14.93 16.54 -17.83
C VAL A 7 14.31 16.83 -19.20
N SER A 8 14.51 15.91 -20.13
CA SER A 8 14.15 16.02 -21.55
C SER A 8 13.31 14.82 -21.98
N ALA A 9 12.61 14.95 -23.12
CA ALA A 9 11.91 13.82 -23.72
C ALA A 9 12.86 12.64 -23.97
N GLY A 10 12.49 11.46 -23.50
CA GLY A 10 13.29 10.25 -23.51
C GLY A 10 13.99 9.93 -22.18
N ASP A 11 14.07 10.89 -21.25
CA ASP A 11 14.60 10.63 -19.91
C ASP A 11 13.63 9.76 -19.10
N ILE A 12 14.19 8.94 -18.21
CA ILE A 12 13.40 8.10 -17.30
C ILE A 12 13.36 8.74 -15.93
N LEU A 13 12.16 9.05 -15.46
CA LEU A 13 11.87 9.48 -14.10
C LEU A 13 11.41 8.27 -13.29
N ARG A 14 12.16 7.94 -12.24
CA ARG A 14 11.81 6.89 -11.29
C ARG A 14 11.11 7.48 -10.08
N PHE A 15 9.90 7.01 -9.83
CA PHE A 15 9.12 7.33 -8.64
C PHE A 15 9.15 6.14 -7.68
N ASP A 16 9.57 6.39 -6.44
CA ASP A 16 9.59 5.41 -5.36
C ASP A 16 8.71 5.94 -4.23
N ALA A 17 7.66 5.20 -3.89
CA ALA A 17 6.79 5.52 -2.76
C ALA A 17 6.68 4.33 -1.83
N THR A 18 6.66 4.61 -0.53
CA THR A 18 6.42 3.63 0.51
C THR A 18 5.61 4.24 1.65
N ASP A 19 4.72 3.45 2.24
CA ASP A 19 4.02 3.78 3.48
C ASP A 19 4.68 3.13 4.72
N GLY A 20 5.86 2.52 4.54
CA GLY A 20 6.58 1.74 5.54
C GLY A 20 6.28 0.24 5.54
N THR A 21 5.19 -0.19 4.88
CA THR A 21 4.80 -1.61 4.73
C THR A 21 4.78 -2.01 3.26
N ASN A 22 4.07 -1.23 2.43
CA ASN A 22 4.02 -1.36 0.99
C ASN A 22 5.02 -0.43 0.33
N SER A 23 5.50 -0.85 -0.84
CA SER A 23 6.28 0.00 -1.72
C SER A 23 5.82 -0.16 -3.16
N SER A 24 5.94 0.92 -3.93
CA SER A 24 5.68 0.91 -5.36
C SER A 24 6.77 1.73 -6.04
N VAL A 25 7.38 1.10 -7.05
CA VAL A 25 8.39 1.72 -7.90
C VAL A 25 7.83 1.77 -9.30
N THR A 26 7.74 2.97 -9.86
CA THR A 26 7.29 3.17 -11.23
C THR A 26 8.29 4.03 -11.98
N ASP A 27 8.78 3.49 -13.10
CA ASP A 27 9.60 4.23 -14.05
C ASP A 27 8.69 4.83 -15.13
N HIS A 28 8.85 6.12 -15.40
CA HIS A 28 8.12 6.83 -16.44
C HIS A 28 9.08 7.46 -17.43
N THR A 29 8.89 7.21 -18.72
CA THR A 29 9.68 7.86 -19.77
C THR A 29 9.00 9.18 -20.16
N VAL A 30 9.72 10.28 -20.01
CA VAL A 30 9.25 11.61 -20.36
C VAL A 30 8.99 11.68 -21.86
N THR A 31 7.80 12.16 -22.23
CA THR A 31 7.39 12.36 -23.61
C THR A 31 7.58 13.82 -24.03
N ALA A 32 7.59 14.08 -25.34
CA ALA A 32 7.67 15.45 -25.85
C ALA A 32 6.42 16.25 -25.46
N ASP A 33 5.24 15.63 -25.50
CA ASP A 33 3.97 16.28 -25.12
C ASP A 33 4.01 16.74 -23.66
N GLU A 34 4.53 15.94 -22.73
CA GLU A 34 4.69 16.35 -21.31
C GLU A 34 5.64 17.52 -21.13
N VAL A 35 6.69 17.64 -21.95
CA VAL A 35 7.59 18.81 -21.94
C VAL A 35 6.89 20.04 -22.50
N ASP A 36 6.15 19.87 -23.60
CA ASP A 36 5.44 20.95 -24.29
C ASP A 36 4.23 21.46 -23.48
N ASP A 37 3.56 20.57 -22.73
CA ASP A 37 2.43 20.87 -21.85
C ASP A 37 2.86 21.39 -20.46
N GLY A 38 4.17 21.46 -20.19
CA GLY A 38 4.75 22.05 -18.98
C GLY A 38 4.90 21.09 -17.79
N GLY A 39 4.79 19.78 -18.02
CA GLY A 39 5.17 18.74 -17.07
C GLY A 39 4.32 17.47 -17.12
N LEU A 40 4.56 16.60 -16.14
CA LEU A 40 3.77 15.40 -15.87
C LEU A 40 2.52 15.74 -15.07
N PHE A 41 1.34 15.48 -15.63
CA PHE A 41 0.04 15.66 -14.95
C PHE A 41 -0.68 14.33 -14.79
N GLU A 42 -1.56 14.24 -13.79
CA GLU A 42 -2.43 13.07 -13.53
C GLU A 42 -1.71 11.72 -13.34
N PHE A 43 -0.42 11.74 -13.00
CA PHE A 43 0.35 10.54 -12.68
C PHE A 43 -0.07 9.97 -11.32
N ASN A 44 -0.71 8.80 -11.34
CA ASN A 44 -1.16 8.12 -10.14
C ASN A 44 -0.23 6.96 -9.75
N LEU A 45 0.12 6.91 -8.47
CA LEU A 45 0.87 5.81 -7.88
C LEU A 45 0.05 5.17 -6.76
N THR A 46 -0.28 3.89 -6.91
CA THR A 46 -1.08 3.15 -5.93
C THR A 46 -0.17 2.29 -5.06
N LEU A 47 -0.28 2.46 -3.74
CA LEU A 47 0.28 1.53 -2.76
C LEU A 47 -0.78 0.47 -2.44
N GLY A 48 -0.35 -0.79 -2.29
CA GLY A 48 -1.26 -1.89 -1.98
C GLY A 48 -1.99 -1.69 -0.64
N PRO A 49 -3.05 -2.47 -0.36
CA PRO A 49 -3.67 -2.48 0.96
C PRO A 49 -2.65 -2.91 2.02
N ILE A 50 -2.74 -2.32 3.22
CA ILE A 50 -1.94 -2.76 4.37
C ILE A 50 -2.59 -4.03 4.94
N PRO A 51 -1.92 -5.19 4.95
CA PRO A 51 -2.49 -6.41 5.54
C PRO A 51 -2.94 -6.15 6.98
N GLY A 52 -4.17 -6.54 7.29
CA GLY A 52 -4.77 -6.35 8.61
C GLY A 52 -5.32 -4.95 8.90
N ASN A 53 -5.18 -3.94 8.03
CA ASN A 53 -5.85 -2.64 8.18
C ASN A 53 -7.28 -2.74 7.64
N VAL A 54 -8.18 -3.27 8.46
CA VAL A 54 -9.54 -3.65 8.05
C VAL A 54 -10.44 -2.45 7.89
N ASN A 55 -10.20 -1.36 8.63
CA ASN A 55 -11.02 -0.14 8.54
C ASN A 55 -10.53 0.87 7.48
N GLY A 56 -9.34 0.68 6.91
CA GLY A 56 -8.78 1.53 5.87
C GLY A 56 -8.33 2.92 6.35
N ASP A 57 -8.09 3.12 7.66
CA ASP A 57 -7.69 4.42 8.21
C ASP A 57 -6.19 4.72 8.08
N GLY A 58 -5.42 3.73 7.60
CA GLY A 58 -3.99 3.82 7.34
C GLY A 58 -3.12 3.36 8.51
N GLY A 59 -3.72 3.02 9.66
CA GLY A 59 -3.05 2.44 10.81
C GLY A 59 -3.36 0.96 10.96
N LEU A 60 -2.37 0.19 11.41
CA LEU A 60 -2.62 -1.15 11.95
C LEU A 60 -2.81 -1.01 13.46
N THR A 61 -4.04 -1.18 13.95
CA THR A 61 -4.40 -0.94 15.36
C THR A 61 -5.25 -2.06 15.96
N THR A 62 -5.53 -1.97 17.25
CA THR A 62 -6.46 -2.90 17.92
C THR A 62 -7.91 -2.75 17.43
N ALA A 63 -8.26 -1.63 16.77
CA ALA A 63 -9.56 -1.46 16.14
C ALA A 63 -9.76 -2.45 14.99
N ASP A 64 -8.72 -2.67 14.18
CA ASP A 64 -8.76 -3.60 13.06
C ASP A 64 -8.94 -5.05 13.51
N ALA A 65 -8.22 -5.46 14.57
CA ALA A 65 -8.42 -6.77 15.17
C ALA A 65 -9.85 -6.95 15.71
N THR A 66 -10.44 -5.89 16.28
CA THR A 66 -11.81 -5.93 16.78
C THR A 66 -12.81 -6.10 15.63
N ILE A 67 -12.57 -5.45 14.49
CA ILE A 67 -13.40 -5.58 13.29
C ILE A 67 -13.24 -6.98 12.68
N ALA A 68 -12.01 -7.51 12.59
CA ALA A 68 -11.77 -8.88 12.14
C ALA A 68 -12.51 -9.92 13.00
N LEU A 69 -12.54 -9.75 14.33
CA LEU A 69 -13.37 -10.60 15.21
C LEU A 69 -14.87 -10.49 14.89
N GLN A 70 -15.37 -9.29 14.63
CA GLN A 70 -16.77 -9.10 14.27
C GLN A 70 -17.09 -9.75 12.92
N MET A 71 -16.19 -9.65 11.94
CA MET A 71 -16.31 -10.33 10.65
C MET A 71 -16.34 -11.85 10.82
N ALA A 72 -15.46 -12.41 11.65
CA ALA A 72 -15.43 -13.83 11.95
C ALA A 72 -16.76 -14.32 12.56
N VAL A 73 -17.36 -13.53 13.46
CA VAL A 73 -18.68 -13.84 14.05
C VAL A 73 -19.80 -13.77 13.00
N ARG A 74 -19.70 -12.86 12.04
CA ARG A 74 -20.69 -12.67 10.98
C ARG A 74 -20.51 -13.61 9.79
N GLY A 75 -19.37 -14.30 9.70
CA GLY A 75 -18.99 -15.12 8.55
C GLY A 75 -18.67 -14.28 7.31
N GLU A 76 -18.22 -13.04 7.50
CA GLU A 76 -17.83 -12.13 6.42
C GLU A 76 -16.38 -12.41 5.99
N TYR A 77 -16.08 -12.18 4.71
CA TYR A 77 -14.75 -12.33 4.15
C TYR A 77 -14.20 -10.99 3.68
N SER A 78 -12.92 -10.76 3.94
CA SER A 78 -12.14 -9.65 3.36
C SER A 78 -10.71 -10.12 3.20
N GLU A 79 -10.13 -9.90 2.02
CA GLU A 79 -8.73 -10.21 1.72
C GLU A 79 -7.77 -9.47 2.64
N VAL A 80 -8.10 -8.24 3.03
CA VAL A 80 -7.28 -7.44 3.96
C VAL A 80 -7.36 -7.98 5.40
N ALA A 81 -8.48 -8.63 5.76
CA ALA A 81 -8.67 -9.22 7.08
C ALA A 81 -8.16 -10.67 7.17
N ASP A 82 -8.06 -11.40 6.06
CA ASP A 82 -7.49 -12.75 5.95
C ASP A 82 -5.96 -12.69 5.90
N VAL A 83 -5.36 -12.40 7.05
CA VAL A 83 -3.91 -12.25 7.18
C VAL A 83 -3.19 -13.59 7.34
N SER A 84 -3.92 -14.67 7.60
CA SER A 84 -3.39 -16.04 7.61
C SER A 84 -3.30 -16.66 6.21
N GLY A 85 -4.07 -16.14 5.24
CA GLY A 85 -4.11 -16.60 3.85
C GLY A 85 -4.88 -17.91 3.66
N ASP A 86 -5.75 -18.28 4.61
CA ASP A 86 -6.49 -19.54 4.60
C ASP A 86 -7.86 -19.45 3.89
N ARG A 87 -8.18 -18.27 3.34
CA ARG A 87 -9.45 -17.92 2.69
C ARG A 87 -10.63 -17.82 3.64
N ALA A 88 -10.38 -17.60 4.92
CA ALA A 88 -11.40 -17.31 5.92
C ALA A 88 -10.94 -16.14 6.81
N VAL A 89 -11.91 -15.40 7.35
CA VAL A 89 -11.64 -14.45 8.44
C VAL A 89 -12.10 -15.10 9.72
N THR A 90 -11.14 -15.43 10.58
CA THR A 90 -11.36 -16.13 11.85
C THR A 90 -10.77 -15.35 13.01
N SER A 91 -10.96 -15.86 14.23
CA SER A 91 -10.27 -15.32 15.40
C SER A 91 -8.74 -15.44 15.31
N LEU A 92 -8.21 -16.32 14.45
CA LEU A 92 -6.77 -16.43 14.22
C LEU A 92 -6.23 -15.17 13.54
N ASP A 93 -6.92 -14.69 12.51
CA ASP A 93 -6.53 -13.47 11.78
C ASP A 93 -6.55 -12.24 12.70
N ALA A 94 -7.60 -12.11 13.52
CA ALA A 94 -7.66 -11.05 14.52
C ALA A 94 -6.52 -11.13 15.55
N LEU A 95 -6.12 -12.35 15.95
CA LEU A 95 -4.99 -12.53 16.85
C LEU A 95 -3.67 -12.14 16.16
N MET A 96 -3.48 -12.51 14.90
CA MET A 96 -2.31 -12.11 14.11
C MET A 96 -2.22 -10.57 14.02
N ILE A 97 -3.32 -9.88 13.76
CA ILE A 97 -3.38 -8.41 13.79
C ILE A 97 -2.94 -7.87 15.16
N LEU A 98 -3.47 -8.39 16.28
CA LEU A 98 -3.04 -7.97 17.62
C LEU A 98 -1.54 -8.20 17.89
N GLN A 99 -1.00 -9.33 17.43
CA GLN A 99 0.42 -9.62 17.57
C GLN A 99 1.28 -8.67 16.74
N ALA A 100 0.83 -8.31 15.54
CA ALA A 100 1.52 -7.35 14.68
C ALA A 100 1.50 -5.93 15.27
N VAL A 101 0.36 -5.48 15.82
CA VAL A 101 0.24 -4.21 16.56
C VAL A 101 1.22 -4.16 17.74
N ALA A 102 1.43 -5.29 18.42
CA ALA A 102 2.39 -5.43 19.51
C ALA A 102 3.85 -5.54 19.04
N ASN A 103 4.11 -5.55 17.72
CA ASN A 103 5.42 -5.80 17.09
C ASN A 103 6.00 -7.18 17.42
N ASN A 104 5.16 -8.17 17.75
CA ASN A 104 5.59 -9.55 17.97
C ASN A 104 5.79 -10.31 16.65
N ILE A 105 5.07 -9.92 15.59
CA ILE A 105 5.14 -10.50 14.25
C ILE A 105 5.02 -9.42 13.18
N THR A 106 5.26 -9.80 11.93
CA THR A 106 4.92 -9.04 10.71
C THR A 106 3.86 -9.84 9.94
N LEU A 107 2.90 -9.14 9.35
CA LEU A 107 1.83 -9.73 8.53
C LEU A 107 2.26 -9.87 7.06
#